data_AF-A0A9W9SDD0-F1
#
_entry.id   AF-A0A9W9SDD0-F1
#
_cell.length_a   1.000
_cell.length_b   1.000
_cell.length_c   1.000
_cell.angle_alpha   90.00
_cell.angle_beta   90.00
_cell.angle_gamma   90.00
#
_symmetry.space_group_name_H-M   'P 1'
#
loop_
_entity.id
_entity.type
_entity.pdbx_description
1 polymer ?
#
loop_
_entity_poly.entity_id
_entity_poly.type
_entity_poly.pdbx_seq_one_letter_code
_entity_poly.pdbx_strand_id
1 'polypeptide(L)'
;MRSSMTFDDPFDVDITISLVLSCLEDIRMQLEGNNVVEIAEDISLTQNLARYQLSAFLYATYIHLFRSLLDVPPRRVAKYVELVFVNTHAFYSRSRGNFSLWPAFIAAVEAYTEYDISLATEWLEQSSNFGLGNRRKIKQIVETVWIRRNLVQLETNMDKGLIPIDWREIGLDTDILLV
;
A
#
# COMPACT_ATOMS: atom_id res chain seq x y z
N MET A 1 1.77 -4.96 32.91
CA MET A 1 3.03 -4.28 32.55
C MET A 1 3.17 -4.33 31.05
N ARG A 2 2.86 -3.24 30.33
CA ARG A 2 3.21 -3.11 28.92
C ARG A 2 4.66 -2.65 28.88
N SER A 3 5.55 -3.50 28.39
CA SER A 3 6.94 -3.13 28.13
C SER A 3 6.92 -2.09 27.01
N SER A 4 7.25 -0.85 27.37
CA SER A 4 7.57 0.20 26.42
C SER A 4 8.92 -0.17 25.81
N MET A 5 8.93 -0.72 24.59
CA MET A 5 10.16 -0.85 23.81
C MET A 5 10.61 0.57 23.44
N THR A 6 11.48 1.13 24.27
CA THR A 6 12.27 2.31 23.89
C THR A 6 13.43 1.79 23.04
N PHE A 7 13.45 2.18 21.77
CA PHE A 7 14.58 1.93 20.87
C PHE A 7 15.70 2.92 21.24
N ASP A 8 16.40 2.64 22.34
CA ASP A 8 17.46 3.50 22.87
C ASP A 8 18.83 3.26 22.21
N ASP A 9 18.97 2.20 21.41
CA ASP A 9 20.18 1.88 20.64
C ASP A 9 19.93 2.01 19.12
N PRO A 10 20.69 2.85 18.38
CA PRO A 10 20.60 2.90 16.91
C PRO A 10 20.85 1.55 16.23
N PHE A 11 21.62 0.64 16.85
CA PHE A 11 21.84 -0.71 16.31
C PHE A 11 20.60 -1.61 16.41
N ASP A 12 19.69 -1.36 17.36
CA ASP A 12 18.43 -2.11 17.47
C ASP A 12 17.47 -1.80 16.31
N VAL A 13 17.53 -0.58 15.77
CA VAL A 13 16.72 -0.18 14.61
C VAL A 13 17.20 -0.92 13.35
N ASP A 14 18.51 -0.99 13.12
CA ASP A 14 19.09 -1.69 11.98
C ASP A 14 18.78 -3.20 12.01
N ILE A 15 18.87 -3.80 13.20
CA ILE A 15 18.50 -5.21 13.42
C ILE A 15 17.00 -5.40 13.14
N THR A 16 16.15 -4.52 13.65
CA THR A 16 14.70 -4.61 13.46
C THR A 16 14.31 -4.48 11.98
N ILE A 17 14.87 -3.51 11.26
CA ILE A 17 14.63 -3.34 9.81
C ILE A 17 15.09 -4.58 9.06
N SER A 18 16.27 -5.11 9.38
CA SER A 18 16.81 -6.31 8.73
C SER A 18 15.91 -7.53 8.95
N LEU A 19 15.39 -7.72 10.17
CA LEU A 19 14.46 -8.80 10.50
C LEU A 19 13.14 -8.65 9.76
N VAL A 20 12.59 -7.44 9.69
CA VAL A 20 11.35 -7.16 8.94
C VAL A 20 11.55 -7.46 7.47
N LEU A 21 12.62 -6.97 6.85
CA LEU A 21 12.91 -7.22 5.44
C LEU A 21 13.11 -8.71 5.13
N SER A 22 13.82 -9.45 6.00
CA SER A 22 13.98 -10.90 5.87
C SER A 22 12.63 -11.61 5.93
N CYS A 23 11.77 -11.24 6.88
CA CYS A 23 10.44 -11.83 7.01
C CYS A 23 9.56 -11.56 5.79
N LEU A 24 9.59 -10.34 5.25
CA LEU A 24 8.84 -9.99 4.03
C LEU A 24 9.32 -10.81 2.83
N GLU A 25 10.63 -11.02 2.70
CA GLU A 25 11.21 -11.82 1.62
C GLU A 25 10.83 -13.30 1.74
N ASP A 26 10.86 -13.87 2.95
CA ASP A 26 10.40 -15.24 3.20
C ASP A 26 8.93 -15.43 2.80
N ILE A 27 8.06 -14.48 3.17
CA ILE A 27 6.65 -14.49 2.79
C ILE A 27 6.50 -14.39 1.26
N ARG A 28 7.29 -13.53 0.61
CA ARG A 28 7.29 -13.37 -0.85
C ARG A 28 7.63 -14.69 -1.56
N MET A 29 8.70 -15.36 -1.11
CA MET A 29 9.11 -16.65 -1.67
C MET A 29 8.04 -17.73 -1.50
N GLN A 30 7.35 -17.77 -0.35
CA GLN A 30 6.25 -18.71 -0.12
C GLN A 30 5.05 -18.45 -1.05
N LEU A 31 4.73 -17.18 -1.31
CA LEU A 31 3.64 -16.79 -2.22
C LEU A 31 3.94 -17.17 -3.68
N GLU A 32 5.20 -17.06 -4.10
CA GLU A 32 5.65 -17.44 -5.44
C GLU A 32 5.72 -18.98 -5.59
N GLY A 33 6.08 -19.71 -4.53
CA GLY A 33 6.22 -21.18 -4.52
C GLY A 33 4.92 -21.98 -4.44
N ASN A 34 3.84 -21.43 -3.89
CA ASN A 34 2.56 -22.14 -3.66
C ASN A 34 1.68 -22.33 -4.91
N ASN A 35 2.21 -22.17 -6.13
CA ASN A 35 1.43 -22.29 -7.38
C ASN A 35 1.07 -23.75 -7.79
N VAL A 36 1.30 -24.78 -6.95
CA VAL A 36 1.12 -26.18 -7.34
C VAL A 36 0.44 -27.02 -6.25
N VAL A 37 -0.86 -26.87 -6.02
CA VAL A 37 -1.72 -27.96 -5.48
C VAL A 37 -3.16 -27.77 -5.97
N GLU A 38 -3.69 -28.75 -6.70
CA GLU A 38 -5.13 -28.86 -7.00
C GLU A 38 -5.89 -29.21 -5.71
N ILE A 39 -6.67 -28.27 -5.19
CA ILE A 39 -7.56 -28.45 -4.04
C ILE A 39 -8.97 -28.03 -4.47
N ALA A 40 -10.00 -28.68 -3.89
CA ALA A 40 -11.43 -28.44 -4.15
C ALA A 40 -11.77 -26.95 -4.37
N GLU A 41 -12.61 -26.66 -5.37
CA GLU A 41 -12.86 -25.31 -5.91
C GLU A 41 -13.14 -24.22 -4.86
N ASP A 42 -13.87 -24.55 -3.80
CA ASP A 42 -14.25 -23.59 -2.74
C ASP A 42 -13.09 -23.26 -1.78
N ILE A 43 -12.24 -24.26 -1.50
CA ILE A 43 -10.99 -24.09 -0.74
C ILE A 43 -9.98 -23.30 -1.59
N SER A 44 -9.92 -23.61 -2.89
CA SER A 44 -9.09 -22.88 -3.86
C SER A 44 -9.49 -21.41 -3.97
N LEU A 45 -10.79 -21.07 -3.98
CA LEU A 45 -11.24 -19.68 -4.02
C LEU A 45 -10.82 -18.93 -2.75
N THR A 46 -11.10 -19.48 -1.56
CA THR A 46 -10.75 -18.86 -0.28
C THR A 46 -9.23 -18.67 -0.14
N GLN A 47 -8.43 -19.67 -0.52
CA GLN A 47 -6.97 -19.57 -0.55
C GLN A 47 -6.48 -18.50 -1.53
N ASN A 48 -7.08 -18.41 -2.72
CA ASN A 48 -6.74 -17.37 -3.69
C ASN A 48 -7.08 -15.96 -3.18
N LEU A 49 -8.23 -15.79 -2.52
CA LEU A 49 -8.63 -14.52 -1.92
C LEU A 49 -7.66 -14.10 -0.81
N ALA A 50 -7.34 -15.02 0.10
CA ALA A 50 -6.34 -14.77 1.15
C ALA A 50 -4.97 -14.43 0.56
N ARG A 51 -4.56 -15.11 -0.50
CA ARG A 51 -3.31 -14.85 -1.22
C ARG A 51 -3.27 -13.43 -1.80
N TYR A 52 -4.35 -12.97 -2.43
CA TYR A 52 -4.42 -11.61 -2.97
C TYR A 52 -4.36 -10.55 -1.87
N GLN A 53 -5.07 -10.76 -0.75
CA GLN A 53 -4.97 -9.86 0.40
C GLN A 53 -3.55 -9.81 0.95
N LEU A 54 -2.95 -10.97 1.22
CA LEU A 54 -1.59 -11.04 1.75
C LEU A 54 -0.57 -10.40 0.82
N SER A 55 -0.68 -10.64 -0.49
CA SER A 55 0.20 -10.04 -1.51
C SER A 55 0.06 -8.52 -1.54
N ALA A 56 -1.16 -7.98 -1.50
CA ALA A 56 -1.37 -6.54 -1.46
C ALA A 56 -0.78 -5.92 -0.17
N PHE A 57 -0.99 -6.55 0.98
CA PHE A 57 -0.39 -6.11 2.25
C PHE A 57 1.14 -6.13 2.21
N LEU A 58 1.73 -7.20 1.67
CA LEU A 58 3.17 -7.34 1.51
C LEU A 58 3.77 -6.19 0.69
N TYR A 59 3.21 -5.95 -0.50
CA TYR A 59 3.72 -4.88 -1.39
C TYR A 59 3.49 -3.49 -0.81
N ALA A 60 2.34 -3.24 -0.16
CA ALA A 60 2.12 -1.98 0.54
C ALA A 60 3.11 -1.77 1.71
N THR A 61 3.52 -2.85 2.37
CA THR A 61 4.55 -2.79 3.41
C THR A 61 5.91 -2.41 2.83
N TYR A 62 6.31 -2.97 1.69
CA TYR A 62 7.51 -2.51 0.98
C TYR A 62 7.44 -1.03 0.65
N ILE A 63 6.32 -0.55 0.07
CA ILE A 63 6.11 0.88 -0.22
C ILE A 63 6.28 1.70 1.05
N HIS A 64 5.58 1.32 2.13
CA HIS A 64 5.61 2.06 3.39
C HIS A 64 7.01 2.15 3.98
N LEU A 65 7.75 1.04 4.04
CA LEU A 65 9.12 1.02 4.55
C LEU A 65 10.05 1.89 3.71
N PHE A 66 10.02 1.72 2.39
CA PHE A 66 10.85 2.48 1.46
C PHE A 66 10.58 3.98 1.51
N ARG A 67 9.30 4.38 1.62
CA ARG A 67 8.91 5.80 1.68
C ARG A 67 9.12 6.42 3.06
N SER A 68 8.92 5.67 4.13
CA SER A 68 8.93 6.21 5.49
C SER A 68 10.31 6.19 6.14
N LEU A 69 11.12 5.17 5.84
CA LEU A 69 12.41 4.97 6.50
C LEU A 69 13.57 5.40 5.60
N LEU A 70 13.44 5.19 4.30
CA LEU A 70 14.53 5.40 3.34
C LEU A 70 14.32 6.61 2.42
N ASP A 71 13.17 7.28 2.54
CA ASP A 71 12.72 8.43 1.75
C ASP A 71 12.99 8.29 0.24
N VAL A 72 12.82 7.08 -0.31
CA VAL A 72 13.08 6.87 -1.75
C VAL A 72 11.92 7.43 -2.56
N PRO A 73 12.14 8.03 -3.75
CA PRO A 73 11.07 8.70 -4.47
C PRO A 73 10.02 7.71 -5.06
N PRO A 74 8.79 8.17 -5.38
CA PRO A 74 7.69 7.32 -5.87
C PRO A 74 8.07 6.38 -7.03
N ARG A 75 8.93 6.82 -7.94
CA ARG A 75 9.46 6.02 -9.06
C ARG A 75 10.10 4.71 -8.60
N ARG A 76 10.80 4.70 -7.47
CA ARG A 76 11.50 3.51 -6.94
C ARG A 76 10.53 2.46 -6.40
N VAL A 77 9.32 2.87 -6.03
CA VAL A 77 8.28 1.98 -5.51
C VAL A 77 7.15 1.70 -6.51
N ALA A 78 7.25 2.24 -7.73
CA ALA A 78 6.22 2.15 -8.77
C ALA A 78 5.76 0.71 -9.04
N LYS A 79 6.71 -0.25 -9.07
CA LYS A 79 6.34 -1.65 -9.31
C LYS A 79 5.51 -2.25 -8.18
N TYR A 80 5.80 -1.87 -6.93
CA TYR A 80 5.00 -2.31 -5.79
C TYR A 80 3.61 -1.67 -5.81
N VAL A 81 3.48 -0.41 -6.22
CA VAL A 81 2.18 0.27 -6.41
C VAL A 81 1.32 -0.52 -7.39
N GLU A 82 1.86 -0.83 -8.57
CA GLU A 82 1.17 -1.63 -9.59
C GLU A 82 0.72 -2.99 -9.02
N LEU A 83 1.61 -3.71 -8.34
CA LEU A 83 1.32 -5.01 -7.75
C LEU A 83 0.25 -4.95 -6.66
N VAL A 84 0.21 -3.90 -5.85
CA VAL A 84 -0.88 -3.70 -4.88
C VAL A 84 -2.23 -3.61 -5.60
N PHE A 85 -2.34 -2.78 -6.64
CA PHE A 85 -3.61 -2.62 -7.36
C PHE A 85 -4.02 -3.87 -8.11
N VAL A 86 -3.08 -4.59 -8.74
CA VAL A 86 -3.34 -5.89 -9.39
C VAL A 86 -3.96 -6.88 -8.40
N ASN A 87 -3.38 -7.01 -7.20
CA ASN A 87 -3.89 -7.93 -6.18
C ASN A 87 -5.23 -7.45 -5.58
N THR A 88 -5.38 -6.16 -5.35
CA THR A 88 -6.62 -5.56 -4.83
C THR A 88 -7.78 -5.77 -5.81
N HIS A 89 -7.54 -5.55 -7.10
CA HIS A 89 -8.53 -5.77 -8.16
C HIS A 89 -8.88 -7.26 -8.33
N ALA A 90 -7.87 -8.14 -8.28
CA ALA A 90 -8.08 -9.59 -8.34
C ALA A 90 -8.91 -10.11 -7.14
N PHE A 91 -8.71 -9.54 -5.95
CA PHE A 91 -9.54 -9.84 -4.78
C PHE A 91 -10.98 -9.34 -4.96
N TYR A 92 -11.15 -8.08 -5.37
CA TYR A 92 -12.46 -7.44 -5.47
C TYR A 92 -13.35 -8.12 -6.52
N SER A 93 -12.80 -8.43 -7.69
CA SER A 93 -13.52 -9.11 -8.79
C SER A 93 -14.08 -10.48 -8.40
N ARG A 94 -13.49 -11.14 -7.39
CA ARG A 94 -13.89 -12.50 -6.96
C ARG A 94 -14.70 -12.55 -5.67
N SER A 95 -14.45 -11.65 -4.73
CA SER A 95 -15.09 -11.72 -3.41
C SER A 95 -16.34 -10.86 -3.25
N ARG A 96 -16.47 -9.76 -4.01
CA ARG A 96 -17.41 -8.64 -3.69
C ARG A 96 -17.35 -8.21 -2.21
N GLY A 97 -16.30 -8.59 -1.48
CA GLY A 97 -16.19 -8.47 -0.03
C GLY A 97 -15.37 -7.25 0.38
N ASN A 98 -15.32 -7.01 1.69
CA ASN A 98 -14.50 -5.92 2.23
C ASN A 98 -13.01 -6.29 2.13
N PHE A 99 -12.25 -5.43 1.46
CA PHE A 99 -10.80 -5.46 1.42
C PHE A 99 -10.28 -4.40 2.39
N SER A 100 -9.19 -4.70 3.10
CA SER A 100 -8.56 -3.72 4.00
C SER A 100 -8.14 -2.49 3.22
N LEU A 101 -8.49 -1.28 3.70
CA LEU A 101 -8.23 -0.05 2.95
C LEU A 101 -6.74 0.32 2.91
N TRP A 102 -5.98 -0.10 3.92
CA TRP A 102 -4.60 0.33 4.11
C TRP A 102 -3.67 0.03 2.93
N PRO A 103 -3.61 -1.20 2.36
CA PRO A 103 -2.71 -1.47 1.23
C PRO A 103 -2.97 -0.56 0.03
N ALA A 104 -4.25 -0.47 -0.37
CA ALA A 104 -4.64 0.33 -1.52
C ALA A 104 -4.46 1.84 -1.27
N PHE A 105 -4.67 2.31 -0.04
CA PHE A 105 -4.35 3.67 0.35
C PHE A 105 -2.86 3.99 0.17
N ILE A 106 -1.97 3.14 0.70
CA ILE A 106 -0.52 3.33 0.60
C ILE A 106 -0.07 3.34 -0.87
N ALA A 107 -0.63 2.47 -1.70
CA ALA A 107 -0.35 2.48 -3.14
C ALA A 107 -0.89 3.75 -3.83
N ALA A 108 -2.09 4.20 -3.47
CA ALA A 108 -2.73 5.38 -4.07
C ALA A 108 -1.97 6.69 -3.80
N VAL A 109 -1.45 6.89 -2.59
CA VAL A 109 -0.66 8.10 -2.28
C VAL A 109 0.66 8.15 -3.07
N GLU A 110 1.27 6.99 -3.33
CA GLU A 110 2.51 6.88 -4.10
C GLU A 110 2.29 6.75 -5.62
N ALA A 111 1.05 6.59 -6.07
CA ALA A 111 0.72 6.56 -7.49
C ALA A 111 1.10 7.88 -8.17
N TYR A 112 1.87 7.79 -9.26
CA TYR A 112 2.28 8.95 -10.04
C TYR A 112 2.15 8.75 -11.56
N THR A 113 2.07 7.50 -12.02
CA THR A 113 1.81 7.19 -13.43
C THR A 113 0.31 7.35 -13.73
N GLU A 114 -0.03 7.66 -14.97
CA GLU A 114 -1.45 7.77 -15.38
C GLU A 114 -2.20 6.45 -15.19
N TYR A 115 -1.51 5.33 -15.42
CA TYR A 115 -2.06 4.00 -15.20
C TYR A 115 -2.41 3.77 -13.73
N ASP A 116 -1.46 3.98 -12.81
CA ASP A 116 -1.68 3.76 -11.38
C ASP A 116 -2.71 4.74 -10.79
N ILE A 117 -2.72 6.00 -11.28
CA ILE A 117 -3.72 7.00 -10.87
C ILE A 117 -5.12 6.56 -11.31
N SER A 118 -5.28 5.98 -12.50
CA SER A 118 -6.59 5.49 -12.95
C SER A 118 -7.10 4.32 -12.10
N LEU A 119 -6.23 3.36 -11.76
CA LEU A 119 -6.55 2.27 -10.84
C LEU A 119 -6.90 2.77 -9.44
N ALA A 120 -6.14 3.73 -8.92
CA ALA A 120 -6.41 4.36 -7.63
C ALA A 120 -7.75 5.09 -7.62
N THR A 121 -8.09 5.77 -8.72
CA THR A 121 -9.37 6.49 -8.87
C THR A 121 -10.53 5.52 -8.88
N GLU A 122 -10.44 4.43 -9.67
CA GLU A 122 -11.45 3.37 -9.68
C GLU A 122 -11.66 2.78 -8.28
N TRP A 123 -10.56 2.52 -7.55
CA TRP A 123 -10.63 2.03 -6.16
C TRP A 123 -11.30 3.04 -5.21
N LEU A 124 -10.98 4.33 -5.31
CA LEU A 124 -11.62 5.39 -4.52
C LEU A 124 -13.13 5.49 -4.79
N GLU A 125 -13.54 5.30 -6.04
CA GLU A 125 -14.95 5.29 -6.43
C GLU A 125 -15.68 4.05 -5.92
N GLN A 126 -15.10 2.86 -6.09
CA GLN A 126 -15.67 1.59 -5.61
C GLN A 126 -15.79 1.55 -4.08
N SER A 127 -14.78 2.09 -3.39
CA SER A 127 -14.76 2.16 -1.93
C SER A 127 -15.75 3.19 -1.36
N SER A 128 -16.28 4.11 -2.18
CA SER A 128 -17.25 5.13 -1.72
C SER A 128 -18.64 4.56 -1.35
N ASN A 129 -18.92 3.27 -1.64
CA ASN A 129 -20.22 2.64 -1.41
C ASN A 129 -20.46 2.11 0.02
N PHE A 130 -19.46 2.08 0.91
CA PHE A 130 -19.61 1.57 2.30
C PHE A 130 -18.82 2.45 3.29
N GLY A 131 -19.40 2.86 4.43
CA GLY A 131 -18.68 3.57 5.51
C GLY A 131 -18.11 4.97 5.14
N LEU A 132 -18.96 6.00 5.19
CA LEU A 132 -18.73 7.35 4.63
C LEU A 132 -17.60 8.19 5.26
N GLY A 133 -17.26 7.99 6.55
CA GLY A 133 -16.39 8.93 7.29
C GLY A 133 -14.89 8.81 6.98
N ASN A 134 -14.31 7.61 7.20
CA ASN A 134 -12.87 7.38 7.00
C ASN A 134 -12.47 7.44 5.51
N ARG A 135 -13.39 7.09 4.61
CA ARG A 135 -13.10 7.01 3.16
C ARG A 135 -13.09 8.36 2.46
N ARG A 136 -13.91 9.33 2.92
CA ARG A 136 -13.82 10.73 2.45
C ARG A 136 -12.48 11.36 2.81
N LYS A 137 -11.99 11.10 4.03
CA LYS A 137 -10.65 11.53 4.46
C LYS A 137 -9.56 10.90 3.59
N ILE A 138 -9.63 9.59 3.37
CA ILE A 138 -8.70 8.87 2.47
C ILE A 138 -8.65 9.50 1.08
N LYS A 139 -9.81 9.72 0.45
CA LYS A 139 -9.90 10.36 -0.87
C LYS A 139 -9.25 11.74 -0.87
N GLN A 140 -9.58 12.56 0.13
CA GLN A 140 -9.02 13.90 0.27
C GLN A 140 -7.49 13.88 0.44
N ILE A 141 -6.94 12.96 1.22
CA ILE A 141 -5.48 12.81 1.39
C ILE A 141 -4.85 12.48 0.04
N VAL A 142 -5.32 11.43 -0.63
CA VAL A 142 -4.77 10.96 -1.91
C VAL A 142 -4.82 12.07 -2.97
N GLU A 143 -5.96 12.72 -3.15
CA GLU A 143 -6.11 13.83 -4.10
C GLU A 143 -5.20 15.01 -3.75
N THR A 144 -5.06 15.34 -2.46
CA THR A 144 -4.17 16.43 -2.03
C THR A 144 -2.70 16.09 -2.31
N VAL A 145 -2.28 14.84 -2.11
CA VAL A 145 -0.93 14.38 -2.48
C VAL A 145 -0.70 14.60 -3.98
N TRP A 146 -1.64 14.18 -4.82
CA TRP A 146 -1.53 14.31 -6.27
C TRP A 146 -1.49 15.77 -6.72
N ILE A 147 -2.34 16.63 -6.15
CA ILE A 147 -2.36 18.07 -6.44
C ILE A 147 -1.02 18.71 -6.06
N ARG A 148 -0.51 18.47 -4.83
CA ARG A 148 0.78 19.00 -4.39
C ARG A 148 1.92 18.53 -5.31
N ARG A 149 1.94 17.25 -5.68
CA ARG A 149 2.93 16.70 -6.60
C ARG A 149 2.88 17.38 -7.97
N ASN A 150 1.68 17.63 -8.50
CA ASN A 150 1.50 18.34 -9.77
C ASN A 150 1.98 19.79 -9.68
N LEU A 151 1.71 20.50 -8.58
CA LEU A 151 2.20 21.87 -8.38
C LEU A 151 3.73 21.92 -8.37
N VAL A 152 4.39 21.03 -7.62
CA VAL A 152 5.86 20.96 -7.59
C VAL A 152 6.42 20.62 -8.97
N GLN A 153 5.78 19.72 -9.74
CA GLN A 153 6.20 19.45 -11.12
C GLN A 153 6.13 20.71 -11.98
N LEU A 154 5.04 21.49 -11.89
CA LEU A 154 4.89 22.72 -12.68
C LEU A 154 5.94 23.78 -12.32
N GLU A 155 6.29 23.90 -11.04
CA GLU A 155 7.28 24.87 -10.55
C GLU A 155 8.72 24.47 -10.88
N THR A 156 9.04 23.18 -10.81
CA THR A 156 10.43 22.67 -10.91
C THR A 156 10.74 22.00 -12.25
N ASN A 157 9.72 21.70 -13.06
CA ASN A 157 9.79 20.88 -14.27
C ASN A 157 10.40 19.47 -14.02
N MET A 158 10.35 18.97 -12.79
CA MET A 158 10.81 17.63 -12.45
C MET A 158 9.78 16.55 -12.79
N ASP A 159 10.27 15.34 -13.09
CA ASP A 159 9.43 14.16 -13.23
C ASP A 159 8.64 13.88 -11.94
N LYS A 160 7.32 13.62 -12.04
CA LYS A 160 6.44 13.34 -10.88
C LYS A 160 6.95 12.18 -10.04
N GLY A 161 7.59 11.20 -10.67
CA GLY A 161 8.15 10.04 -9.99
C GLY A 161 9.34 10.38 -9.08
N LEU A 162 9.92 11.58 -9.17
CA LEU A 162 10.99 12.07 -8.29
C LEU A 162 10.53 13.00 -7.19
N ILE A 163 9.25 13.34 -7.15
CA ILE A 163 8.71 14.33 -6.22
C ILE A 163 8.08 13.57 -5.05
N PRO A 164 8.81 13.40 -3.92
CA PRO A 164 8.21 12.85 -2.71
C PRO A 164 7.22 13.87 -2.13
N ILE A 165 6.07 13.39 -1.70
CA ILE A 165 5.12 14.15 -0.91
C ILE A 165 4.76 13.27 0.27
N ASP A 166 5.04 13.72 1.50
CA ASP A 166 4.62 12.98 2.68
C ASP A 166 3.13 13.25 2.94
N TRP A 167 2.34 12.18 2.85
CA TRP A 167 0.90 12.25 3.09
C TRP A 167 0.56 12.50 4.57
N ARG A 168 1.47 12.20 5.50
CA ARG A 168 1.28 12.39 6.95
C ARG A 168 1.25 13.87 7.31
N GLU A 169 1.98 14.70 6.57
CA GLU A 169 2.01 16.16 6.74
C GLU A 169 0.73 16.85 6.25
N ILE A 170 -0.17 16.13 5.59
CA ILE A 170 -1.44 16.66 5.10
C ILE A 170 -2.47 16.82 6.24
N GLY A 171 -2.16 16.35 7.46
CA GLY A 171 -2.82 16.80 8.68
C GLY A 171 -4.23 16.24 8.89
N LEU A 172 -4.45 14.98 8.54
CA LEU A 172 -5.71 14.30 8.81
C LEU A 172 -5.46 13.14 9.78
N ASP A 173 -5.83 13.36 11.05
CA ASP A 173 -5.88 12.35 12.12
C ASP A 173 -6.84 11.23 11.67
N THR A 174 -6.28 10.20 11.04
CA THR A 174 -7.01 9.15 10.33
C THR A 174 -6.39 7.80 10.70
N ASP A 175 -7.14 7.00 11.45
CA ASP A 175 -6.82 5.59 11.65
C ASP A 175 -7.11 4.82 10.35
N ILE A 176 -6.08 4.62 9.54
CA ILE A 176 -6.20 3.89 8.26
C ILE A 176 -6.16 2.36 8.47
N LEU A 177 -5.95 1.91 9.71
CA LEU A 177 -5.68 0.51 10.02
C LEU A 177 -6.91 -0.40 10.15
N LEU A 178 -8.15 0.11 10.21
CA LEU A 178 -9.32 -0.75 10.49
C LEU A 178 -10.60 -0.29 9.76
N VAL A 179 -11.01 -1.07 8.75
CA VAL A 179 -12.43 -1.37 8.43
C VAL A 179 -12.53 -2.83 8.04
#